data_AF-A0A1F5S0Q3-F1
#
_entry.id   AF-A0A1F5S0Q3-F1
#
_cell.length_a   1.000
_cell.length_b   1.000
_cell.length_c   1.000
_cell.angle_alpha   90.00
_cell.angle_beta   90.00
_cell.angle_gamma   90.00
#
_symmetry.space_group_name_H-M   'P 1'
#
loop_
_entity.id
_entity.type
_entity.pdbx_description
1 polymer ?
#
loop_
_entity_poly.entity_id
_entity_poly.type
_entity_poly.pdbx_seq_one_letter_code
_entity_poly.pdbx_strand_id
1 'polypeptide(L)'
;MFVLKKKQRLVAAIVLAALLFTGATTIMLARLPKAQEKVPSLIGIANIQNIFQASTAQTRLMAWQIAWQGFKNYPLFGIGMGNYEVIFNQYYNPKLLRYGFKETIWDKPHNWLLELAVSAGIFGVLAYLAVYAAAVQALLRKARQEITSKDKWAQIILAGGLLAYFIQNLFLFETFNALLIFFIILAFISGRIFSETSTDKILSKKSKFASLILTGAGALILFLLYQCNYLPLRTSYYLALSENAGRYQNAPAAWATNAQLSLRIPSYLKLESAVLAASTLDTMSKKNIIKDGKDIKEAALMLTSILADGAKKYPQNYIYPVWAGQAYLVLGEYVDAAYFEQGREFLEQARQIAPRKQEVYFLLGQAYLYQQNAAAAKDILQAAVAISPDLGQPHWFLGLAYEAAGERQQAVPELKQGLRLEPDLQTEQNILYLIDILAEAKDYATILDYYKLLSQRQPEEGYWHAKLAATYLAQGDKAMALTEIITAAELDMRLQAEAQKFIRDNNLQ
;
A
#
# COMPACT_ATOMS: atom_id res chain seq x y z
N MET A 1 9.70 34.09 32.21
CA MET A 1 10.16 34.69 30.94
C MET A 1 11.68 34.84 31.01
N PHE A 2 12.47 34.05 30.26
CA PHE A 2 13.93 34.10 30.31
C PHE A 2 14.43 35.38 29.61
N VAL A 3 14.84 36.40 30.35
CA VAL A 3 15.59 37.52 29.77
C VAL A 3 17.04 37.06 29.62
N LEU A 4 17.37 36.43 28.49
CA LEU A 4 18.75 36.10 28.12
C LEU A 4 19.60 37.38 28.18
N LYS A 5 20.77 37.35 28.84
CA LYS A 5 21.72 38.48 28.84
C LYS A 5 22.14 38.80 27.40
N LYS A 6 22.45 40.07 27.07
CA LYS A 6 22.80 40.52 25.70
C LYS A 6 23.86 39.63 25.02
N LYS A 7 24.89 39.21 25.76
CA LYS A 7 25.91 38.25 25.30
C LYS A 7 25.36 36.85 24.96
N GLN A 8 24.42 36.33 25.74
CA GLN A 8 23.80 35.01 25.49
C GLN A 8 22.84 35.03 24.30
N ARG A 9 22.13 36.15 24.07
CA ARG A 9 21.33 36.36 22.85
C ARG A 9 22.21 36.40 21.60
N LEU A 10 23.35 37.09 21.69
CA LEU A 10 24.32 37.15 20.59
C LEU A 10 24.91 35.77 20.29
N VAL A 11 25.33 35.02 21.32
CA VAL A 11 25.84 33.64 21.13
C VAL A 11 24.76 32.72 20.55
N ALA A 12 23.52 32.78 21.06
CA ALA A 12 22.43 31.99 20.51
C ALA A 12 22.10 32.35 19.05
N ALA A 13 22.14 33.64 18.70
CA ALA A 13 21.95 34.10 17.33
C ALA A 13 23.11 33.65 16.41
N ILE A 14 24.35 33.67 16.90
CA ILE A 14 25.52 33.17 16.16
C ILE A 14 25.41 31.65 15.95
N VAL A 15 25.01 30.89 16.98
CA VAL A 15 24.82 29.43 16.86
C VAL A 15 23.67 29.12 15.92
N LEU A 16 22.55 29.84 16.00
CA LEU A 16 21.42 29.65 15.08
C LEU A 16 21.82 30.01 13.64
N ALA A 17 22.53 31.12 13.44
CA ALA A 17 23.04 31.52 12.13
C ALA A 17 24.05 30.49 11.59
N ALA A 18 24.93 29.95 12.44
CA ALA A 18 25.85 28.89 12.07
C ALA A 18 25.10 27.60 11.70
N LEU A 19 24.08 27.20 12.47
CA LEU A 19 23.25 26.03 12.15
C LEU A 19 22.50 26.21 10.83
N LEU A 20 21.86 27.37 10.63
CA LEU A 20 21.16 27.70 9.38
C LEU A 20 22.14 27.75 8.19
N PHE A 21 23.31 28.34 8.38
CA PHE A 21 24.36 28.38 7.36
C PHE A 21 24.83 26.97 7.05
N THR A 22 25.22 26.16 8.05
CA THR A 22 25.63 24.77 7.82
C THR A 22 24.54 23.95 7.15
N GLY A 23 23.27 24.08 7.54
CA GLY A 23 22.16 23.41 6.88
C GLY A 23 22.01 23.81 5.42
N ALA A 24 22.08 25.11 5.12
CA ALA A 24 22.03 25.63 3.75
C ALA A 24 23.23 25.14 2.91
N THR A 25 24.44 25.18 3.47
CA THR A 25 25.65 24.71 2.79
C THR A 25 25.62 23.20 2.58
N THR A 26 25.12 22.42 3.54
CA THR A 26 24.93 20.97 3.40
C THR A 26 23.93 20.65 2.29
N ILE A 27 22.79 21.36 2.21
CA ILE A 27 21.81 21.18 1.12
C ILE A 27 22.43 21.56 -0.23
N MET A 28 23.20 22.65 -0.28
CA MET A 28 23.88 23.10 -1.51
C MET A 28 24.95 22.12 -1.97
N LEU A 29 25.77 21.60 -1.05
CA LEU A 29 26.79 20.58 -1.34
C LEU A 29 26.16 19.25 -1.72
N ALA A 30 25.03 18.89 -1.10
CA ALA A 30 24.28 17.68 -1.42
C ALA A 30 23.75 17.66 -2.86
N ARG A 31 23.61 18.82 -3.51
CA ARG A 31 23.19 18.95 -4.91
C ARG A 31 24.31 18.78 -5.94
N LEU A 32 25.57 18.70 -5.50
CA LEU A 32 26.69 18.49 -6.42
C LEU A 32 26.72 17.03 -6.91
N PRO A 33 26.76 16.76 -8.22
CA PRO A 33 26.74 15.39 -8.76
C PRO A 33 27.86 14.51 -8.19
N LYS A 34 29.08 15.06 -8.07
CA LYS A 34 30.24 14.37 -7.47
C LYS A 34 30.06 14.04 -5.99
N ALA A 35 29.26 14.82 -5.25
CA ALA A 35 28.99 14.56 -3.85
C ALA A 35 27.94 13.44 -3.70
N GLN A 36 26.93 13.41 -4.57
CA GLN A 36 25.91 12.36 -4.62
C GLN A 36 26.49 11.01 -5.03
N GLU A 37 27.43 11.00 -5.98
CA GLU A 37 28.13 9.80 -6.42
C GLU A 37 28.95 9.15 -5.29
N LYS A 38 29.62 9.97 -4.46
CA LYS A 38 30.43 9.48 -3.33
C LYS A 38 29.62 9.16 -2.08
N VAL A 39 28.52 9.89 -1.86
CA VAL A 39 27.65 9.74 -0.70
C VAL A 39 26.20 9.71 -1.18
N PRO A 40 25.69 8.54 -1.58
CA PRO A 40 24.34 8.42 -2.16
C PRO A 40 23.21 8.93 -1.26
N SER A 41 23.39 8.96 0.06
CA SER A 41 22.42 9.53 1.01
C SER A 41 22.18 11.03 0.85
N LEU A 42 23.10 11.76 0.18
CA LEU A 42 22.93 13.19 -0.15
C LEU A 42 21.85 13.44 -1.20
N ILE A 43 21.49 12.43 -2.00
CA ILE A 43 20.41 12.53 -2.99
C ILE A 43 19.08 12.89 -2.29
N GLY A 44 18.81 12.30 -1.12
CA GLY A 44 17.61 12.59 -0.34
C GLY A 44 17.57 14.03 0.20
N ILE A 45 18.72 14.59 0.57
CA ILE A 45 18.85 15.97 1.08
C ILE A 45 18.75 16.98 -0.08
N ALA A 46 19.33 16.66 -1.23
CA ALA A 46 19.29 17.51 -2.43
C ALA A 46 17.86 17.74 -2.93
N ASN A 47 17.04 16.69 -2.82
CA ASN A 47 15.65 16.64 -3.28
C ASN A 47 14.63 17.16 -2.25
N ILE A 48 15.06 17.90 -1.21
CA ILE A 48 14.15 18.46 -0.19
C ILE A 48 13.00 19.31 -0.78
N GLN A 49 13.24 20.00 -1.90
CA GLN A 49 12.21 20.77 -2.62
C GLN A 49 11.13 19.89 -3.25
N ASN A 50 11.50 18.65 -3.61
CA ASN A 50 10.59 17.66 -4.16
C ASN A 50 9.85 16.89 -3.05
N ILE A 51 10.14 17.09 -1.76
CA ILE A 51 9.42 16.39 -0.68
C ILE A 51 7.92 16.72 -0.71
N PHE A 52 7.55 17.98 -0.93
CA PHE A 52 6.14 18.37 -1.05
C PHE A 52 5.50 17.92 -2.37
N GLN A 53 6.30 17.57 -3.38
CA GLN A 53 5.85 16.98 -4.65
C GLN A 53 5.94 15.44 -4.65
N ALA A 54 6.61 14.85 -3.66
CA ALA A 54 6.75 13.42 -3.51
C ALA A 54 5.38 12.83 -3.17
N SER A 55 5.05 11.72 -3.83
CA SER A 55 3.80 10.98 -3.65
C SER A 55 3.43 10.80 -2.18
N THR A 56 4.40 10.43 -1.35
CA THR A 56 4.22 10.15 0.09
C THR A 56 3.86 11.36 0.94
N ALA A 57 4.28 12.58 0.58
CA ALA A 57 3.89 13.77 1.35
C ALA A 57 2.44 14.19 1.05
N GLN A 58 2.02 14.07 -0.21
CA GLN A 58 0.65 14.38 -0.61
C GLN A 58 -0.35 13.41 0.05
N THR A 59 -0.06 12.11 0.06
CA THR A 59 -0.93 11.12 0.71
C THR A 59 -1.02 11.33 2.22
N ARG A 60 0.10 11.68 2.87
CA ARG A 60 0.11 12.08 4.30
C ARG A 60 -0.72 13.32 4.58
N LEU A 61 -0.64 14.36 3.74
CA LEU A 61 -1.47 15.57 3.92
C LEU A 61 -2.96 15.25 3.81
N MET A 62 -3.35 14.38 2.87
CA MET A 62 -4.74 13.91 2.77
C MET A 62 -5.14 13.13 4.02
N ALA A 63 -4.28 12.23 4.52
CA ALA A 63 -4.53 11.52 5.77
C ALA A 63 -4.68 12.48 6.96
N TRP A 64 -3.86 13.52 7.06
CA TRP A 64 -3.98 14.53 8.12
C TRP A 64 -5.28 15.32 8.04
N GLN A 65 -5.70 15.68 6.84
CA GLN A 65 -7.00 16.34 6.62
C GLN A 65 -8.13 15.43 7.08
N ILE A 66 -8.07 14.14 6.77
CA ILE A 66 -9.07 13.16 7.20
C ILE A 66 -9.06 13.01 8.73
N ALA A 67 -7.89 12.88 9.37
CA ALA A 67 -7.78 12.85 10.83
C ALA A 67 -8.39 14.10 11.49
N TRP A 68 -8.15 15.27 10.90
CA TRP A 68 -8.74 16.53 11.35
C TRP A 68 -10.26 16.55 11.22
N GLN A 69 -10.83 16.02 10.12
CA GLN A 69 -12.28 15.85 10.00
C GLN A 69 -12.83 14.93 11.10
N GLY A 70 -12.16 13.80 11.35
CA GLY A 70 -12.55 12.88 12.41
C GLY A 70 -12.54 13.53 13.79
N PHE A 71 -11.49 14.27 14.13
CA PHE A 71 -11.42 15.01 15.40
C PHE A 71 -12.57 16.03 15.53
N LYS A 72 -12.91 16.77 14.47
CA LYS A 72 -14.03 17.74 14.52
C LYS A 72 -15.37 17.07 14.82
N ASN A 73 -15.57 15.83 14.36
CA ASN A 73 -16.80 15.09 14.62
C ASN A 73 -16.83 14.44 16.01
N TYR A 74 -15.66 14.04 16.53
CA TYR A 74 -15.52 13.37 17.82
C TYR A 74 -14.52 14.10 18.75
N PRO A 75 -14.76 15.38 19.10
CA PRO A 75 -13.72 16.23 19.69
C PRO A 75 -13.38 15.91 21.14
N LEU A 76 -14.30 15.31 21.90
CA LEU A 76 -14.10 15.08 23.34
C LEU A 76 -13.29 13.81 23.62
N PHE A 77 -13.81 12.68 23.15
CA PHE A 77 -13.27 11.34 23.45
C PHE A 77 -12.68 10.62 22.24
N GLY A 78 -12.80 11.18 21.03
CA GLY A 78 -12.41 10.51 19.81
C GLY A 78 -13.25 9.26 19.51
N ILE A 79 -12.71 8.40 18.67
CA ILE A 79 -13.34 7.15 18.20
C ILE A 79 -12.70 5.87 18.77
N GLY A 80 -11.81 6.02 19.75
CA GLY A 80 -11.02 4.93 20.32
C GLY A 80 -9.70 4.70 19.59
N MET A 81 -8.70 4.23 20.35
CA MET A 81 -7.36 3.94 19.83
C MET A 81 -7.38 2.82 18.79
N GLY A 82 -6.68 3.04 17.67
CA GLY A 82 -6.54 2.05 16.60
C GLY A 82 -7.71 1.99 15.62
N ASN A 83 -8.69 2.89 15.72
CA ASN A 83 -9.87 2.90 14.85
C ASN A 83 -9.78 3.94 13.71
N TYR A 84 -8.63 4.58 13.50
CA TYR A 84 -8.47 5.64 12.48
C TYR A 84 -8.91 5.20 11.08
N GLU A 85 -8.73 3.92 10.72
CA GLU A 85 -9.20 3.33 9.46
C GLU A 85 -10.69 3.60 9.19
N VAL A 86 -11.54 3.60 10.23
CA VAL A 86 -12.98 3.89 10.12
C VAL A 86 -13.21 5.31 9.59
N ILE A 87 -12.51 6.29 10.18
CA ILE A 87 -12.59 7.70 9.77
C ILE A 87 -11.95 7.90 8.40
N PHE A 88 -10.84 7.22 8.16
CA PHE A 88 -10.18 7.22 6.86
C PHE A 88 -11.11 6.75 5.74
N ASN A 89 -11.87 5.68 5.96
CA ASN A 89 -12.83 5.17 4.99
C ASN A 89 -14.05 6.09 4.84
N GLN A 90 -14.57 6.65 5.95
CA GLN A 90 -15.69 7.59 5.93
C GLN A 90 -15.37 8.87 5.12
N TYR A 91 -14.16 9.40 5.28
CA TYR A 91 -13.70 10.63 4.62
C TYR A 91 -12.73 10.37 3.47
N TYR A 92 -12.74 9.15 2.94
CA TYR A 92 -11.79 8.71 1.92
C TYR A 92 -11.73 9.69 0.74
N ASN A 93 -10.51 10.03 0.33
CA ASN A 93 -10.23 10.88 -0.81
C ASN A 93 -9.87 10.00 -2.02
N PRO A 94 -10.72 9.95 -3.06
CA PRO A 94 -10.46 9.18 -4.29
C PRO A 94 -9.08 9.44 -4.92
N LYS A 95 -8.52 10.66 -4.75
CA LYS A 95 -7.20 11.01 -5.28
C LYS A 95 -6.05 10.17 -4.72
N LEU A 96 -6.25 9.50 -3.57
CA LEU A 96 -5.23 8.63 -2.97
C LEU A 96 -4.81 7.50 -3.90
N LEU A 97 -5.76 6.95 -4.68
CA LEU A 97 -5.47 5.84 -5.60
C LEU A 97 -4.48 6.20 -6.71
N ARG A 98 -4.32 7.50 -7.04
CA ARG A 98 -3.30 7.99 -7.98
C ARG A 98 -1.87 7.69 -7.52
N TYR A 99 -1.69 7.46 -6.22
CA TYR A 99 -0.40 7.15 -5.61
C TYR A 99 -0.23 5.64 -5.38
N GLY A 100 -1.18 4.82 -5.84
CA GLY A 100 -1.17 3.37 -5.78
C GLY A 100 -2.19 2.80 -4.80
N PHE A 101 -2.56 1.54 -4.99
CA PHE A 101 -3.54 0.82 -4.16
C PHE A 101 -3.16 0.81 -2.67
N LYS A 102 -1.86 0.72 -2.35
CA LYS A 102 -1.41 0.76 -0.94
C LYS A 102 -1.76 2.07 -0.24
N GLU A 103 -1.86 3.16 -0.99
CA GLU A 103 -2.20 4.48 -0.45
C GLU A 103 -3.71 4.65 -0.24
N THR A 104 -4.53 3.67 -0.66
CA THR A 104 -5.98 3.66 -0.40
C THR A 104 -6.34 2.95 0.91
N ILE A 105 -5.36 2.46 1.67
CA ILE A 105 -5.57 1.75 2.94
C ILE A 105 -4.64 2.37 4.00
N TRP A 106 -5.22 3.01 5.01
CA TRP A 106 -4.48 3.68 6.08
C TRP A 106 -5.08 3.33 7.44
N ASP A 107 -4.24 2.82 8.33
CA ASP A 107 -4.57 2.52 9.73
C ASP A 107 -4.16 3.65 10.69
N LYS A 108 -3.27 4.56 10.25
CA LYS A 108 -2.77 5.71 11.04
C LYS A 108 -2.43 6.92 10.18
N PRO A 109 -2.62 8.17 10.65
CA PRO A 109 -2.34 9.38 9.87
C PRO A 109 -0.84 9.73 9.77
N HIS A 110 0.07 8.96 10.37
CA HIS A 110 1.51 9.29 10.41
C HIS A 110 1.81 10.65 11.04
N ASN A 111 1.00 11.02 12.03
CA ASN A 111 1.20 12.16 12.91
C ASN A 111 0.55 11.78 14.25
N TRP A 112 1.37 11.52 15.26
CA TRP A 112 0.90 10.97 16.52
C TRP A 112 -0.03 11.92 17.27
N LEU A 113 0.15 13.23 17.13
CA LEU A 113 -0.72 14.21 17.76
C LEU A 113 -2.12 14.21 17.12
N LEU A 114 -2.19 14.11 15.78
CA LEU A 114 -3.45 13.96 15.06
C LEU A 114 -4.12 12.61 15.32
N GLU A 115 -3.34 11.53 15.41
CA GLU A 115 -3.81 10.21 15.84
C GLU A 115 -4.46 10.29 17.23
N LEU A 116 -3.79 10.91 18.21
CA LEU A 116 -4.38 11.11 19.54
C LEU A 116 -5.63 11.98 19.50
N ALA A 117 -5.66 13.01 18.67
CA ALA A 117 -6.83 13.87 18.54
C ALA A 117 -8.04 13.10 18.02
N VAL A 118 -7.89 12.35 16.92
CA VAL A 118 -9.00 11.57 16.35
C VAL A 118 -9.39 10.37 17.22
N SER A 119 -8.41 9.71 17.85
CA SER A 119 -8.62 8.47 18.59
C SER A 119 -9.05 8.67 20.04
N ALA A 120 -8.55 9.71 20.72
CA ALA A 120 -8.79 9.96 22.15
C ALA A 120 -9.33 11.37 22.45
N GLY A 121 -9.58 12.19 21.42
CA GLY A 121 -10.11 13.53 21.55
C GLY A 121 -9.19 14.49 22.28
N ILE A 122 -9.76 15.62 22.69
CA ILE A 122 -9.01 16.70 23.35
C ILE A 122 -8.42 16.26 24.69
N PHE A 123 -9.10 15.38 25.43
CA PHE A 123 -8.59 14.89 26.71
C PHE A 123 -7.34 14.03 26.52
N GLY A 124 -7.31 13.16 25.50
CA GLY A 124 -6.11 12.40 25.15
C GLY A 124 -4.93 13.30 24.75
N VAL A 125 -5.19 14.31 23.91
CA VAL A 125 -4.17 15.29 23.51
C VAL A 125 -3.63 16.06 24.73
N LEU A 126 -4.51 16.56 25.59
CA LEU A 126 -4.10 17.31 26.79
C LEU A 126 -3.31 16.43 27.76
N ALA A 127 -3.72 15.18 27.98
CA ALA A 127 -2.98 14.25 28.82
C ALA A 127 -1.57 13.98 28.27
N TYR A 128 -1.46 13.75 26.97
CA TYR A 128 -0.17 13.57 26.29
C TYR A 128 0.74 14.80 26.45
N LEU A 129 0.22 15.99 26.16
CA LEU A 129 0.96 17.24 26.31
C LEU A 129 1.35 17.51 27.77
N ALA A 130 0.51 17.13 28.74
CA ALA A 130 0.80 17.28 30.16
C ALA A 130 2.00 16.43 30.60
N VAL A 131 2.13 15.19 30.10
CA VAL A 131 3.28 14.33 30.40
C VAL A 131 4.59 14.96 29.90
N TYR A 132 4.61 15.46 28.66
CA TYR A 132 5.77 16.16 28.11
C TYR A 132 6.09 17.44 28.89
N ALA A 133 5.07 18.26 29.17
CA ALA A 133 5.23 19.51 29.90
C ALA A 133 5.79 19.26 31.31
N ALA A 134 5.27 18.25 32.02
CA ALA A 134 5.73 17.88 33.35
C ALA A 134 7.19 17.42 33.33
N ALA A 135 7.56 16.51 32.42
CA ALA A 135 8.92 16.00 32.29
C ALA A 135 9.94 17.12 31.95
N VAL A 136 9.64 17.93 30.94
CA VAL A 136 10.49 19.06 30.54
C VAL A 136 10.58 20.11 31.64
N GLN A 137 9.47 20.45 32.29
CA GLN A 137 9.47 21.41 33.39
C GLN A 137 10.31 20.92 34.56
N ALA A 138 10.21 19.64 34.93
CA ALA A 138 10.94 19.07 36.04
C ALA A 138 12.46 19.03 35.75
N LEU A 139 12.85 18.68 34.52
CA LEU A 139 14.25 18.77 34.05
C LEU A 139 14.79 20.21 34.08
N LEU A 140 14.02 21.18 33.56
CA LEU A 140 14.45 22.58 33.54
C LEU A 140 14.51 23.21 34.94
N ARG A 141 13.62 22.81 35.85
CA ARG A 141 13.69 23.20 37.27
C ARG A 141 14.96 22.65 37.91
N LYS A 142 15.25 21.35 37.71
CA LYS A 142 16.48 20.72 38.22
C LYS A 142 17.73 21.38 37.66
N ALA A 143 17.78 21.66 36.35
CA ALA A 143 18.93 22.34 35.72
C ALA A 143 19.24 23.74 36.28
N ARG A 144 18.24 24.41 36.87
CA ARG A 144 18.43 25.71 37.55
C ARG A 144 19.01 25.55 38.96
N GLN A 145 18.84 24.40 39.58
CA GLN A 145 19.32 24.09 40.93
C GLN A 145 20.71 23.45 40.91
N GLU A 146 21.10 22.81 39.80
CA GLU A 146 22.43 22.18 39.66
C GLU A 146 23.58 23.20 39.73
N ILE A 147 24.57 22.90 40.57
CA ILE A 147 25.76 23.74 40.80
C ILE A 147 26.83 23.46 39.74
N THR A 148 26.96 22.20 39.29
CA THR A 148 27.95 21.79 38.30
C THR A 148 27.46 22.03 36.88
N SER A 149 28.33 22.59 36.03
CA SER A 149 28.03 22.79 34.59
C SER A 149 27.61 21.48 33.90
N LYS A 150 28.27 20.35 34.20
CA LYS A 150 27.98 19.04 33.60
C LYS A 150 26.55 18.56 33.89
N ASP A 151 26.12 18.58 35.15
CA ASP A 151 24.79 18.11 35.56
C ASP A 151 23.69 19.00 34.98
N LYS A 152 23.92 20.32 34.97
CA LYS A 152 23.04 21.28 34.30
C LYS A 152 22.87 20.98 32.82
N TRP A 153 23.97 20.74 32.09
CA TRP A 153 23.90 20.41 30.67
C TRP A 153 23.21 19.07 30.41
N ALA A 154 23.40 18.07 31.28
CA ALA A 154 22.70 16.79 31.16
C ALA A 154 21.18 16.96 31.19
N GLN A 155 20.63 17.77 32.10
CA GLN A 155 19.18 18.03 32.15
C GLN A 155 18.68 18.77 30.90
N ILE A 156 19.45 19.74 30.40
CA ILE A 156 19.10 20.51 29.19
C ILE A 156 19.10 19.59 27.96
N ILE A 157 20.09 18.70 27.84
CA ILE A 157 20.18 17.73 26.75
C ILE A 157 19.00 16.76 26.80
N LEU A 158 18.63 16.25 27.98
CA LEU A 158 17.46 15.37 28.13
C LEU A 158 16.16 16.11 27.75
N ALA A 159 15.98 17.36 28.18
CA ALA A 159 14.82 18.16 27.81
C ALA A 159 14.76 18.44 26.30
N GLY A 160 15.91 18.74 25.69
CA GLY A 160 16.05 18.91 24.25
C GLY A 160 15.76 17.62 23.48
N GLY A 161 16.19 16.47 24.01
CA GLY A 161 15.90 15.15 23.45
C GLY A 161 14.40 14.81 23.47
N LEU A 162 13.71 15.07 24.58
CA LEU A 162 12.24 14.92 24.65
C LEU A 162 11.52 15.85 23.66
N LEU A 163 11.97 17.09 23.53
CA LEU A 163 11.40 18.02 22.55
C LEU A 163 11.66 17.56 21.11
N ALA A 164 12.86 17.08 20.81
CA ALA A 164 13.20 16.53 19.49
C ALA A 164 12.34 15.31 19.16
N TYR A 165 12.15 14.40 20.12
CA TYR A 165 11.26 13.25 20.00
C TYR A 165 9.79 13.66 19.76
N PHE A 166 9.30 14.67 20.49
CA PHE A 166 7.97 15.24 20.27
C PHE A 166 7.81 15.81 18.84
N ILE A 167 8.80 16.58 18.35
CA ILE A 167 8.77 17.16 17.01
C ILE A 167 8.75 16.05 15.95
N GLN A 168 9.57 15.01 16.13
CA GLN A 168 9.57 13.83 15.26
C GLN A 168 8.19 13.16 15.21
N ASN A 169 7.50 13.06 16.34
CA ASN A 169 6.15 12.48 16.43
C ASN A 169 5.05 13.29 15.71
N LEU A 170 5.34 14.51 15.22
CA LEU A 170 4.43 15.23 14.33
C LEU A 170 4.45 14.67 12.89
N PHE A 171 5.42 13.83 12.55
CA PHE A 171 5.60 13.25 11.21
C PHE A 171 5.69 11.72 11.22
N LEU A 172 5.56 11.11 12.39
CA LEU A 172 5.58 9.67 12.62
C LEU A 172 4.44 9.28 13.56
N PHE A 173 4.26 7.97 13.73
CA PHE A 173 3.36 7.38 14.69
C PHE A 173 4.14 6.55 15.71
N GLU A 174 3.54 6.38 16.88
CA GLU A 174 4.14 5.58 17.95
C GLU A 174 4.06 4.09 17.66
N THR A 175 5.15 3.39 18.02
CA THR A 175 5.23 1.93 18.01
C THR A 175 5.51 1.43 19.41
N PHE A 176 5.23 0.16 19.68
CA PHE A 176 5.49 -0.43 21.00
C PHE A 176 6.95 -0.26 21.45
N ASN A 177 7.90 -0.46 20.54
CA ASN A 177 9.33 -0.32 20.82
C ASN A 177 9.70 1.14 21.18
N ALA A 178 9.13 2.11 20.46
CA ALA A 178 9.37 3.53 20.71
C ALA A 178 8.77 3.97 22.06
N LEU A 179 7.52 3.56 22.34
CA LEU A 179 6.86 3.82 23.61
C LEU A 179 7.61 3.21 24.80
N LEU A 180 8.14 1.98 24.67
CA LEU A 180 8.93 1.34 25.72
C LEU A 180 10.15 2.20 26.08
N ILE A 181 10.89 2.67 25.08
CA ILE A 181 12.05 3.54 25.28
C ILE A 181 11.61 4.88 25.91
N PHE A 182 10.52 5.47 25.41
CA PHE A 182 9.96 6.71 25.95
C PHE A 182 9.63 6.58 27.45
N PHE A 183 8.93 5.52 27.86
CA PHE A 183 8.61 5.29 29.27
C PHE A 183 9.84 4.96 30.12
N ILE A 184 10.85 4.26 29.59
CA ILE A 184 12.13 4.05 30.29
C ILE A 184 12.85 5.39 30.53
N ILE A 185 12.85 6.29 29.54
CA ILE A 185 13.43 7.63 29.68
C ILE A 185 12.65 8.43 30.73
N LEU A 186 11.31 8.39 30.71
CA LEU A 186 10.49 9.03 31.74
C LEU A 186 10.75 8.46 33.14
N ALA A 187 10.88 7.14 33.27
CA ALA A 187 11.23 6.48 34.53
C ALA A 187 12.63 6.90 35.02
N PHE A 188 13.61 6.99 34.11
CA PHE A 188 14.94 7.49 34.42
C PHE A 188 14.92 8.95 34.88
N ILE A 189 14.16 9.81 34.20
CA ILE A 189 13.97 11.21 34.60
C ILE A 189 13.31 11.28 35.97
N SER A 190 12.24 10.50 36.19
CA SER A 190 11.54 10.43 37.47
C SER A 190 12.48 9.98 38.59
N GLY A 191 13.24 8.91 38.40
CA GLY A 191 14.22 8.43 39.38
C GLY A 191 15.32 9.46 39.66
N ARG A 192 15.80 10.17 38.63
CA ARG A 192 16.76 11.27 38.83
C ARG A 192 16.20 12.41 39.66
N ILE A 193 14.91 12.72 39.52
CA ILE A 193 14.29 13.90 40.13
C ILE A 193 13.76 13.61 41.54
N PHE A 194 13.15 12.44 41.73
CA PHE A 194 12.37 12.08 42.92
C PHE A 194 13.00 10.96 43.75
N SER A 195 14.24 10.55 43.49
CA SER A 195 14.90 9.52 44.32
C SER A 195 15.10 10.03 45.75
N GLU A 196 14.13 9.76 46.62
CA GLU A 196 14.34 9.69 48.07
C GLU A 196 15.02 8.36 48.40
N THR A 197 16.11 8.41 49.15
CA THR A 197 16.76 7.25 49.75
C THR A 197 15.89 6.67 50.87
N SER A 198 14.85 5.93 50.53
CA SER A 198 14.18 5.03 51.47
C SER A 198 14.77 3.64 51.34
N THR A 199 15.84 3.38 52.09
CA THR A 199 16.39 2.02 52.28
C THR A 199 15.58 1.27 53.32
N ASP A 200 14.30 1.03 53.05
CA ASP A 200 13.56 0.04 53.83
C ASP A 200 13.86 -1.34 53.26
N LYS A 201 14.68 -2.10 53.99
CA LYS A 201 14.90 -3.52 53.73
C LYS A 201 13.58 -4.26 53.93
N ILE A 202 12.86 -4.49 52.84
CA ILE A 202 11.73 -5.43 52.83
C ILE A 202 12.32 -6.84 52.97
N LEU A 203 12.49 -7.28 54.22
CA LEU A 203 12.75 -8.68 54.55
C LEU A 203 11.46 -9.47 54.31
N SER A 204 11.28 -10.00 53.09
CA SER A 204 10.12 -10.85 52.80
C SER A 204 10.33 -12.25 53.37
N LYS A 205 9.48 -12.69 54.32
CA LYS A 205 9.31 -14.11 54.64
C LYS A 205 8.82 -14.82 53.36
N LYS A 206 9.47 -15.91 52.95
CA LYS A 206 8.99 -16.77 51.85
C LYS A 206 7.60 -17.31 52.19
N SER A 207 6.57 -16.70 51.61
CA SER A 207 5.19 -17.15 51.75
C SER A 207 4.89 -18.23 50.72
N LYS A 208 4.27 -19.35 51.13
CA LYS A 208 3.73 -20.38 50.22
C LYS A 208 2.70 -19.80 49.24
N PHE A 209 2.06 -18.68 49.61
CA PHE A 209 1.16 -17.93 48.74
C PHE A 209 1.91 -17.25 47.58
N ALA A 210 3.11 -16.72 47.84
CA ALA A 210 3.95 -16.11 46.79
C ALA A 210 4.42 -17.16 45.76
N SER A 211 4.73 -18.38 46.19
CA SER A 211 5.06 -19.47 45.25
C SER A 211 3.87 -19.85 44.37
N LEU A 212 2.65 -19.89 44.89
CA LEU A 212 1.46 -20.19 44.09
C LEU A 212 1.19 -19.11 43.03
N ILE A 213 1.34 -17.83 43.41
CA ILE A 213 1.24 -16.71 42.46
C ILE A 213 2.32 -16.79 41.38
N LEU A 214 3.57 -17.08 41.76
CA LEU A 214 4.67 -17.19 40.80
C LEU A 214 4.49 -18.37 39.84
N THR A 215 3.99 -19.52 40.32
CA THR A 215 3.65 -20.66 39.46
C THR A 215 2.49 -20.33 38.52
N GLY A 216 1.42 -19.68 39.02
CA GLY A 216 0.30 -19.23 38.19
C GLY A 216 0.74 -18.21 37.13
N ALA A 217 1.59 -17.25 37.50
CA ALA A 217 2.19 -16.29 36.58
C ALA A 217 3.07 -16.99 35.53
N GLY A 218 3.88 -17.97 35.94
CA GLY A 218 4.68 -18.78 35.02
C GLY A 218 3.84 -19.55 34.00
N ALA A 219 2.75 -20.18 34.45
CA ALA A 219 1.82 -20.87 33.56
C ALA A 219 1.12 -19.90 32.59
N LEU A 220 0.70 -18.72 33.07
CA LEU A 220 0.13 -17.67 32.23
C LEU A 220 1.14 -17.16 31.19
N ILE A 221 2.40 -16.95 31.58
CA ILE A 221 3.47 -16.55 30.65
C ILE A 221 3.66 -17.62 29.57
N LEU A 222 3.74 -18.90 29.93
CA LEU A 222 3.88 -19.98 28.95
C LEU A 222 2.67 -20.05 28.00
N PHE A 223 1.46 -19.88 28.53
CA PHE A 223 0.24 -19.80 27.73
C PHE A 223 0.27 -18.60 26.76
N LEU A 224 0.68 -17.42 27.23
CA LEU A 224 0.81 -16.22 26.39
C LEU A 224 1.94 -16.37 25.36
N LEU A 225 3.06 -17.01 25.70
CA LEU A 225 4.12 -17.32 24.73
C LEU A 225 3.58 -18.27 23.65
N TYR A 226 2.81 -19.27 24.03
CA TYR A 226 2.19 -20.17 23.07
C TYR A 226 1.17 -19.45 22.17
N GLN A 227 0.22 -18.71 22.76
CA GLN A 227 -0.87 -18.04 22.04
C GLN A 227 -0.40 -16.82 21.22
N CYS A 228 0.50 -16.01 21.77
CA CYS A 228 0.90 -14.74 21.17
C CYS A 228 2.20 -14.80 20.37
N ASN A 229 3.03 -15.85 20.54
CA ASN A 229 4.28 -15.99 19.81
C ASN A 229 4.31 -17.26 18.96
N TYR A 230 4.11 -18.45 19.55
CA TYR A 230 4.27 -19.71 18.82
C TYR A 230 3.20 -19.91 17.73
N LEU A 231 1.90 -19.78 18.06
CA LEU A 231 0.83 -19.94 17.08
C LEU A 231 0.92 -18.91 15.93
N PRO A 232 1.13 -17.60 16.17
CA PRO A 232 1.36 -16.62 15.12
C PRO A 232 2.61 -16.91 14.29
N LEU A 233 3.74 -17.25 14.92
CA LEU A 233 4.97 -17.60 14.20
C LEU A 233 4.74 -18.76 13.23
N ARG A 234 4.06 -19.82 13.69
CA ARG A 234 3.73 -20.98 12.86
C ARG A 234 2.75 -20.62 11.74
N THR A 235 1.77 -19.75 12.02
CA THR A 235 0.82 -19.23 11.01
C THR A 235 1.57 -18.46 9.92
N SER A 236 2.43 -17.51 10.31
CA SER A 236 3.24 -16.69 9.41
C SER A 236 4.25 -17.52 8.63
N TYR A 237 4.81 -18.58 9.21
CA TYR A 237 5.71 -19.50 8.50
C TYR A 237 5.01 -20.17 7.31
N TYR A 238 3.85 -20.79 7.51
CA TYR A 238 3.11 -21.41 6.41
C TYR A 238 2.55 -20.38 5.43
N LEU A 239 2.16 -19.21 5.91
CA LEU A 239 1.73 -18.12 5.02
C LEU A 239 2.87 -17.68 4.10
N ALA A 240 4.08 -17.50 4.63
CA ALA A 240 5.26 -17.15 3.83
C ALA A 240 5.60 -18.23 2.79
N LEU A 241 5.48 -19.52 3.15
CA LEU A 241 5.62 -20.62 2.18
C LEU A 241 4.55 -20.57 1.09
N SER A 242 3.29 -20.27 1.46
CA SER A 242 2.18 -20.12 0.52
C SER A 242 2.43 -18.96 -0.45
N GLU A 243 2.80 -17.79 0.06
CA GLU A 243 3.12 -16.62 -0.76
C GLU A 243 4.30 -16.89 -1.70
N ASN A 244 5.34 -17.56 -1.22
CA ASN A 244 6.51 -17.89 -2.03
C ASN A 244 6.14 -18.83 -3.19
N ALA A 245 5.36 -19.87 -2.89
CA ALA A 245 4.86 -20.82 -3.88
C ALA A 245 4.00 -20.14 -4.96
N GLY A 246 3.08 -19.26 -4.55
CA GLY A 246 2.15 -18.61 -5.48
C GLY A 246 2.77 -17.47 -6.28
N ARG A 247 3.59 -16.61 -5.66
CA ARG A 247 4.10 -15.39 -6.31
C ARG A 247 5.36 -15.59 -7.14
N TYR A 248 6.20 -16.55 -6.76
CA TYR A 248 7.56 -16.71 -7.33
C TYR A 248 7.81 -18.08 -7.96
N GLN A 249 7.21 -19.15 -7.43
CA GLN A 249 7.43 -20.51 -7.95
C GLN A 249 6.37 -20.95 -8.96
N ASN A 250 5.30 -20.18 -9.14
CA ASN A 250 4.16 -20.51 -10.00
C ASN A 250 3.56 -21.88 -9.67
N ALA A 251 3.46 -22.22 -8.39
CA ALA A 251 3.07 -23.54 -7.89
C ALA A 251 1.72 -23.50 -7.13
N PRO A 252 0.56 -23.53 -7.83
CA PRO A 252 -0.76 -23.34 -7.23
C PRO A 252 -1.13 -24.41 -6.18
N ALA A 253 -0.77 -25.68 -6.39
CA ALA A 253 -1.00 -26.75 -5.42
C ALA A 253 -0.20 -26.55 -4.12
N ALA A 254 1.06 -26.09 -4.24
CA ALA A 254 1.91 -25.77 -3.09
C ALA A 254 1.40 -24.52 -2.35
N TRP A 255 0.93 -23.50 -3.08
CA TRP A 255 0.23 -22.35 -2.48
C TRP A 255 -0.96 -22.82 -1.66
N ALA A 256 -1.84 -23.65 -2.25
CA ALA A 256 -3.08 -24.11 -1.63
C ALA A 256 -2.82 -24.91 -0.36
N THR A 257 -1.88 -25.86 -0.42
CA THR A 257 -1.50 -26.69 0.73
C THR A 257 -1.00 -25.83 1.90
N ASN A 258 -0.08 -24.90 1.64
CA ASN A 258 0.47 -24.03 2.68
C ASN A 258 -0.55 -23.00 3.19
N ALA A 259 -1.43 -22.49 2.33
CA ALA A 259 -2.52 -21.60 2.72
C ALA A 259 -3.45 -22.32 3.71
N GLN A 260 -3.90 -23.54 3.39
CA GLN A 260 -4.73 -24.33 4.29
C GLN A 260 -4.05 -24.60 5.64
N LEU A 261 -2.75 -24.95 5.63
CA LEU A 261 -1.98 -25.16 6.86
C LEU A 261 -1.94 -23.90 7.73
N SER A 262 -1.76 -22.73 7.12
CA SER A 262 -1.81 -21.44 7.83
C SER A 262 -3.20 -21.18 8.42
N LEU A 263 -4.26 -21.32 7.60
CA LEU A 263 -5.64 -20.97 7.97
C LEU A 263 -6.29 -21.92 9.00
N ARG A 264 -5.78 -23.16 9.12
CA ARG A 264 -6.22 -24.12 10.15
C ARG A 264 -5.67 -23.79 11.54
N ILE A 265 -4.61 -22.99 11.66
CA ILE A 265 -4.03 -22.65 12.97
C ILE A 265 -4.93 -21.62 13.66
N PRO A 266 -5.36 -21.86 14.92
CA PRO A 266 -6.23 -20.95 15.67
C PRO A 266 -5.44 -19.77 16.26
N SER A 267 -4.76 -18.99 15.41
CA SER A 267 -4.07 -17.77 15.82
C SER A 267 -4.95 -16.54 15.63
N TYR A 268 -4.62 -15.44 16.30
CA TYR A 268 -5.30 -14.16 16.09
C TYR A 268 -5.05 -13.57 14.68
N LEU A 269 -4.07 -14.08 13.94
CA LEU A 269 -3.72 -13.65 12.58
C LEU A 269 -4.56 -14.31 11.48
N LYS A 270 -5.57 -15.11 11.85
CA LYS A 270 -6.30 -15.96 10.90
C LYS A 270 -7.01 -15.16 9.80
N LEU A 271 -7.57 -13.99 10.12
CA LEU A 271 -8.25 -13.13 9.15
C LEU A 271 -7.26 -12.44 8.22
N GLU A 272 -6.17 -11.91 8.77
CA GLU A 272 -5.09 -11.29 8.02
C GLU A 272 -4.42 -12.30 7.08
N SER A 273 -4.23 -13.53 7.54
CA SER A 273 -3.70 -14.63 6.72
C SER A 273 -4.64 -14.97 5.57
N ALA A 274 -5.96 -14.92 5.78
CA ALA A 274 -6.95 -15.13 4.72
C ALA A 274 -6.91 -14.02 3.66
N VAL A 275 -6.76 -12.76 4.09
CA VAL A 275 -6.60 -11.61 3.18
C VAL A 275 -5.32 -11.76 2.33
N LEU A 276 -4.19 -12.10 2.95
CA LEU A 276 -2.91 -12.27 2.25
C LEU A 276 -2.92 -13.48 1.30
N ALA A 277 -3.57 -14.57 1.71
CA ALA A 277 -3.80 -15.73 0.84
C ALA A 277 -4.69 -15.38 -0.36
N ALA A 278 -5.78 -14.62 -0.16
CA ALA A 278 -6.65 -14.14 -1.23
C ALA A 278 -5.90 -13.22 -2.21
N SER A 279 -5.06 -12.31 -1.70
CA SER A 279 -4.20 -11.46 -2.53
C SER A 279 -3.23 -12.27 -3.39
N THR A 280 -2.68 -13.35 -2.85
CA THR A 280 -1.81 -14.23 -3.61
C THR A 280 -2.60 -15.01 -4.66
N LEU A 281 -3.81 -15.47 -4.33
CA LEU A 281 -4.72 -16.13 -5.27
C LEU A 281 -5.06 -15.23 -6.46
N ASP A 282 -5.46 -13.98 -6.22
CA ASP A 282 -5.71 -12.96 -7.25
C ASP A 282 -4.46 -12.70 -8.11
N THR A 283 -3.29 -12.60 -7.48
CA THR A 283 -2.02 -12.43 -8.22
C THR A 283 -1.73 -13.61 -9.15
N MET A 284 -2.00 -14.85 -8.71
CA MET A 284 -1.81 -16.03 -9.55
C MET A 284 -2.78 -16.07 -10.73
N SER A 285 -4.04 -15.67 -10.52
CA SER A 285 -5.04 -15.52 -11.58
C SER A 285 -4.60 -14.48 -12.62
N LYS A 286 -4.22 -13.26 -12.19
CA LYS A 286 -3.76 -12.19 -13.08
C LYS A 286 -2.52 -12.55 -13.90
N LYS A 287 -1.64 -13.39 -13.36
CA LYS A 287 -0.45 -13.91 -14.06
C LYS A 287 -0.76 -15.15 -14.91
N ASN A 288 -2.02 -15.58 -14.99
CA ASN A 288 -2.45 -16.78 -15.70
C ASN A 288 -1.66 -18.05 -15.25
N ILE A 289 -1.31 -18.11 -13.95
CA ILE A 289 -0.60 -19.25 -13.34
C ILE A 289 -1.60 -20.39 -13.08
N ILE A 290 -2.84 -20.05 -12.73
CA ILE A 290 -3.91 -21.02 -12.48
C ILE A 290 -4.39 -21.54 -13.84
N LYS A 291 -4.29 -22.85 -14.06
CA LYS A 291 -4.75 -23.52 -15.29
C LYS A 291 -5.99 -24.37 -15.07
N ASP A 292 -6.09 -25.00 -13.91
CA ASP A 292 -7.24 -25.78 -13.46
C ASP A 292 -7.54 -25.35 -12.01
N GLY A 293 -8.82 -25.11 -11.70
CA GLY A 293 -9.25 -24.74 -10.36
C GLY A 293 -9.21 -25.87 -9.33
N LYS A 294 -8.97 -27.13 -9.72
CA LYS A 294 -8.93 -28.26 -8.77
C LYS A 294 -7.93 -28.06 -7.63
N ASP A 295 -6.73 -27.56 -7.94
CA ASP A 295 -5.65 -27.40 -6.95
C ASP A 295 -5.95 -26.30 -5.93
N ILE A 296 -6.69 -25.26 -6.33
CA ILE A 296 -6.95 -24.09 -5.49
C ILE A 296 -8.29 -24.17 -4.76
N LYS A 297 -9.25 -24.98 -5.24
CA LYS A 297 -10.66 -24.94 -4.82
C LYS A 297 -10.85 -25.01 -3.31
N GLU A 298 -10.27 -26.01 -2.65
CA GLU A 298 -10.46 -26.20 -1.21
C GLU A 298 -9.85 -25.04 -0.40
N ALA A 299 -8.65 -24.57 -0.76
CA ALA A 299 -8.00 -23.45 -0.09
C ALA A 299 -8.79 -22.15 -0.29
N ALA A 300 -9.27 -21.90 -1.51
CA ALA A 300 -10.08 -20.74 -1.85
C ALA A 300 -11.46 -20.74 -1.15
N LEU A 301 -12.10 -21.91 -1.00
CA LEU A 301 -13.34 -22.03 -0.22
C LEU A 301 -13.10 -21.83 1.29
N MET A 302 -11.98 -22.34 1.82
CA MET A 302 -11.61 -22.13 3.22
C MET A 302 -11.37 -20.64 3.52
N LEU A 303 -10.61 -19.95 2.67
CA LEU A 303 -10.31 -18.53 2.89
C LEU A 303 -11.54 -17.65 2.68
N THR A 304 -12.40 -17.93 1.70
CA THR A 304 -13.65 -17.16 1.49
C THR A 304 -14.60 -17.31 2.65
N SER A 305 -14.72 -18.51 3.23
CA SER A 305 -15.49 -18.74 4.46
C SER A 305 -14.97 -17.90 5.64
N ILE A 306 -13.64 -17.87 5.84
CA ILE A 306 -13.01 -17.05 6.89
C ILE A 306 -13.26 -15.56 6.66
N LEU A 307 -13.16 -15.09 5.42
CA LEU A 307 -13.41 -13.69 5.06
C LEU A 307 -14.89 -13.32 5.21
N ALA A 308 -15.82 -14.22 4.87
CA ALA A 308 -17.25 -14.03 5.10
C ALA A 308 -17.57 -13.89 6.59
N ASP A 309 -16.97 -14.72 7.45
CA ASP A 309 -17.08 -14.58 8.90
C ASP A 309 -16.46 -13.27 9.40
N GLY A 310 -15.33 -12.85 8.81
CA GLY A 310 -14.72 -11.55 9.04
C GLY A 310 -15.65 -10.38 8.71
N ALA A 311 -16.30 -10.42 7.55
CA ALA A 311 -17.26 -9.41 7.10
C ALA A 311 -18.47 -9.31 8.03
N LYS A 312 -18.93 -10.45 8.58
CA LYS A 312 -20.01 -10.46 9.60
C LYS A 312 -19.55 -9.90 10.94
N LYS A 313 -18.34 -10.27 11.38
CA LYS A 313 -17.78 -9.83 12.67
C LYS A 313 -17.43 -8.34 12.68
N TYR A 314 -17.00 -7.81 11.53
CA TYR A 314 -16.58 -6.42 11.37
C TYR A 314 -17.33 -5.76 10.19
N PRO A 315 -18.63 -5.47 10.35
CA PRO A 315 -19.49 -5.02 9.24
C PRO A 315 -19.13 -3.65 8.66
N GLN A 316 -18.29 -2.88 9.34
CA GLN A 316 -17.79 -1.58 8.87
C GLN A 316 -16.46 -1.70 8.10
N ASN A 317 -15.84 -2.88 8.09
CA ASN A 317 -14.60 -3.11 7.37
C ASN A 317 -14.90 -3.70 5.98
N TYR A 318 -14.70 -2.88 4.96
CA TYR A 318 -14.97 -3.25 3.57
C TYR A 318 -13.91 -4.19 2.96
N ILE A 319 -12.73 -4.34 3.60
CA ILE A 319 -11.62 -5.16 3.10
C ILE A 319 -12.03 -6.64 3.03
N TYR A 320 -12.71 -7.15 4.06
CA TYR A 320 -13.15 -8.55 4.07
C TYR A 320 -14.11 -8.90 2.92
N PRO A 321 -15.21 -8.13 2.68
CA PRO A 321 -16.05 -8.37 1.52
C PRO A 321 -15.31 -8.17 0.19
N VAL A 322 -14.37 -7.21 0.06
CA VAL A 322 -13.58 -7.06 -1.17
C VAL A 322 -12.76 -8.32 -1.47
N TRP A 323 -11.99 -8.83 -0.51
CA TRP A 323 -11.16 -10.01 -0.72
C TRP A 323 -11.97 -11.29 -0.84
N ALA A 324 -13.11 -11.40 -0.14
CA ALA A 324 -14.04 -12.50 -0.35
C ALA A 324 -14.58 -12.47 -1.78
N GLY A 325 -15.03 -11.29 -2.23
CA GLY A 325 -15.54 -11.04 -3.57
C GLY A 325 -14.54 -11.45 -4.65
N GLN A 326 -13.30 -10.94 -4.57
CA GLN A 326 -12.23 -11.29 -5.49
C GLN A 326 -11.92 -12.79 -5.51
N ALA A 327 -11.82 -13.44 -4.35
CA ALA A 327 -11.56 -14.87 -4.28
C ALA A 327 -12.71 -15.69 -4.90
N TYR A 328 -13.96 -15.25 -4.75
CA TYR A 328 -15.10 -15.84 -5.45
C TYR A 328 -15.08 -15.59 -6.96
N LEU A 329 -14.60 -14.44 -7.44
CA LEU A 329 -14.39 -14.23 -8.88
C LEU A 329 -13.35 -15.21 -9.45
N VAL A 330 -12.25 -15.44 -8.73
CA VAL A 330 -11.26 -16.46 -9.13
C VAL A 330 -11.87 -17.86 -9.12
N LEU A 331 -12.67 -18.21 -8.12
CA LEU A 331 -13.43 -19.48 -8.12
C LEU A 331 -14.41 -19.55 -9.31
N GLY A 332 -15.03 -18.43 -9.68
CA GLY A 332 -15.91 -18.31 -10.84
C GLY A 332 -15.20 -18.65 -12.15
N GLU A 333 -14.00 -18.11 -12.32
CA GLU A 333 -13.19 -18.26 -13.53
C GLU A 333 -12.60 -19.67 -13.69
N TYR A 334 -12.08 -20.28 -12.62
CA TYR A 334 -11.34 -21.54 -12.71
C TYR A 334 -12.06 -22.77 -12.18
N VAL A 335 -13.15 -22.62 -11.41
CA VAL A 335 -13.85 -23.75 -10.76
C VAL A 335 -15.27 -23.89 -11.27
N ASP A 336 -16.12 -22.88 -11.10
CA ASP A 336 -17.54 -22.92 -11.47
C ASP A 336 -18.10 -21.50 -11.56
N ALA A 337 -18.68 -21.14 -12.71
CA ALA A 337 -19.26 -19.82 -12.96
C ALA A 337 -20.35 -19.43 -11.93
N ALA A 338 -20.95 -20.39 -11.23
CA ALA A 338 -21.87 -20.10 -10.13
C ALA A 338 -21.26 -19.18 -9.06
N TYR A 339 -19.94 -19.24 -8.82
CA TYR A 339 -19.26 -18.41 -7.82
C TYR A 339 -19.20 -16.91 -8.15
N PHE A 340 -19.43 -16.52 -9.41
CA PHE A 340 -19.49 -15.10 -9.76
C PHE A 340 -20.58 -14.36 -9.00
N GLU A 341 -21.69 -15.04 -8.66
CA GLU A 341 -22.79 -14.43 -7.91
C GLU A 341 -22.40 -14.10 -6.47
N GLN A 342 -21.79 -15.02 -5.74
CA GLN A 342 -21.25 -14.73 -4.41
C GLN A 342 -20.19 -13.62 -4.48
N GLY A 343 -19.35 -13.64 -5.52
CA GLY A 343 -18.35 -12.60 -5.75
C GLY A 343 -18.99 -11.21 -5.84
N ARG A 344 -20.03 -11.09 -6.65
CA ARG A 344 -20.82 -9.86 -6.82
C ARG A 344 -21.51 -9.43 -5.52
N GLU A 345 -22.15 -10.33 -4.79
CA GLU A 345 -22.84 -10.01 -3.53
C GLU A 345 -21.91 -9.40 -2.49
N PHE A 346 -20.73 -9.99 -2.30
CA PHE A 346 -19.73 -9.44 -1.38
C PHE A 346 -19.20 -8.08 -1.86
N LEU A 347 -19.01 -7.89 -3.16
CA LEU A 347 -18.57 -6.60 -3.68
C LEU A 347 -19.67 -5.52 -3.57
N GLU A 348 -20.95 -5.87 -3.68
CA GLU A 348 -22.06 -4.95 -3.39
C GLU A 348 -22.10 -4.56 -1.91
N GLN A 349 -21.85 -5.52 -1.01
CA GLN A 349 -21.66 -5.22 0.41
C GLN A 349 -20.52 -4.22 0.62
N ALA A 350 -19.36 -4.45 -0.02
CA ALA A 350 -18.23 -3.53 0.05
C ALA A 350 -18.59 -2.12 -0.47
N ARG A 351 -19.42 -2.02 -1.53
CA ARG A 351 -19.84 -0.74 -2.10
C ARG A 351 -20.73 0.04 -1.13
N GLN A 352 -21.60 -0.64 -0.39
CA GLN A 352 -22.44 -0.02 0.64
C GLN A 352 -21.59 0.54 1.80
N ILE A 353 -20.55 -0.18 2.21
CA ILE A 353 -19.66 0.24 3.30
C ILE A 353 -18.73 1.38 2.85
N ALA A 354 -18.19 1.30 1.63
CA ALA A 354 -17.17 2.20 1.14
C ALA A 354 -17.50 2.76 -0.27
N PRO A 355 -18.54 3.60 -0.40
CA PRO A 355 -19.10 4.03 -1.69
C PRO A 355 -18.20 4.94 -2.53
N ARG A 356 -17.02 5.33 -2.01
CA ARG A 356 -16.04 6.15 -2.75
C ARG A 356 -14.76 5.39 -3.10
N LYS A 357 -14.65 4.12 -2.72
CA LYS A 357 -13.49 3.26 -3.03
C LYS A 357 -13.62 2.75 -4.45
N GLN A 358 -12.84 3.30 -5.36
CA GLN A 358 -12.94 3.01 -6.79
C GLN A 358 -12.61 1.55 -7.10
N GLU A 359 -11.78 0.91 -6.27
CA GLU A 359 -11.49 -0.52 -6.36
C GLU A 359 -12.74 -1.39 -6.32
N VAL A 360 -13.70 -1.03 -5.47
CA VAL A 360 -14.96 -1.77 -5.37
C VAL A 360 -15.76 -1.67 -6.67
N TYR A 361 -15.75 -0.50 -7.33
CA TYR A 361 -16.52 -0.28 -8.54
C TYR A 361 -15.95 -1.06 -9.73
N PHE A 362 -14.64 -1.03 -9.97
CA PHE A 362 -14.11 -1.79 -11.12
C PHE A 362 -14.19 -3.30 -10.89
N LEU A 363 -14.06 -3.78 -9.64
CA LEU A 363 -14.27 -5.19 -9.31
C LEU A 363 -15.73 -5.60 -9.51
N LEU A 364 -16.70 -4.76 -9.14
CA LEU A 364 -18.11 -4.98 -9.45
C LEU A 364 -18.36 -4.99 -10.96
N GLY A 365 -17.77 -4.05 -11.69
CA GLY A 365 -17.84 -4.03 -13.16
C GLY A 365 -17.31 -5.32 -13.77
N GLN A 366 -16.15 -5.80 -13.30
CA GLN A 366 -15.58 -7.09 -13.68
C GLN A 366 -16.52 -8.25 -13.35
N ALA A 367 -17.12 -8.27 -12.16
CA ALA A 367 -18.09 -9.31 -11.77
C ALA A 367 -19.30 -9.33 -12.71
N TYR A 368 -19.88 -8.17 -13.04
CA TYR A 368 -20.98 -8.07 -13.99
C TYR A 368 -20.59 -8.51 -15.41
N LEU A 369 -19.35 -8.21 -15.84
CA LEU A 369 -18.83 -8.68 -17.13
C LEU A 369 -18.72 -10.20 -17.18
N TYR A 370 -18.20 -10.85 -16.14
CA TYR A 370 -18.17 -12.31 -16.05
C TYR A 370 -19.56 -12.95 -16.08
N GLN A 371 -20.57 -12.25 -15.54
CA GLN A 371 -21.97 -12.65 -15.60
C GLN A 371 -22.67 -12.30 -16.92
N GLN A 372 -21.94 -11.76 -17.91
CA GLN A 372 -22.48 -11.29 -19.20
C GLN A 372 -23.56 -10.20 -19.05
N ASN A 373 -23.58 -9.50 -17.92
CA ASN A 373 -24.49 -8.38 -17.67
C ASN A 373 -23.81 -7.06 -18.05
N ALA A 374 -23.64 -6.84 -19.36
CA ALA A 374 -22.97 -5.65 -19.89
C ALA A 374 -23.64 -4.33 -19.48
N ALA A 375 -24.98 -4.33 -19.33
CA ALA A 375 -25.72 -3.15 -18.90
C ALA A 375 -25.35 -2.71 -17.48
N ALA A 376 -25.41 -3.63 -16.50
CA ALA A 376 -25.02 -3.32 -15.13
C ALA A 376 -23.52 -3.01 -15.00
N ALA A 377 -22.67 -3.70 -15.78
CA ALA A 377 -21.24 -3.39 -15.85
C ALA A 377 -21.01 -1.94 -16.28
N LYS A 378 -21.64 -1.50 -17.38
CA LYS A 378 -21.56 -0.13 -17.88
C LYS A 378 -21.96 0.89 -16.82
N ASP A 379 -23.11 0.72 -16.18
CA ASP A 379 -23.62 1.67 -15.19
C ASP A 379 -22.65 1.86 -14.01
N ILE A 380 -22.12 0.74 -13.47
CA ILE A 380 -21.17 0.78 -12.36
C ILE A 380 -19.82 1.37 -12.77
N LEU A 381 -19.33 1.05 -13.97
CA LEU A 381 -18.05 1.52 -14.46
C LEU A 381 -18.09 3.00 -14.90
N GLN A 382 -19.22 3.48 -15.41
CA GLN A 382 -19.45 4.91 -15.62
C GLN A 382 -19.40 5.68 -14.30
N ALA A 383 -20.01 5.14 -13.23
CA ALA A 383 -19.90 5.72 -11.90
C ALA A 383 -18.44 5.72 -11.40
N ALA A 384 -17.67 4.66 -11.66
CA ALA A 384 -16.25 4.57 -11.34
C ALA A 384 -15.42 5.68 -12.02
N VAL A 385 -15.62 5.86 -13.33
CA VAL A 385 -14.98 6.91 -14.13
C VAL A 385 -15.40 8.29 -13.65
N ALA A 386 -16.67 8.51 -13.28
CA ALA A 386 -17.14 9.78 -12.74
C ALA A 386 -16.49 10.14 -11.39
N ILE A 387 -16.21 9.15 -10.54
CA ILE A 387 -15.50 9.33 -9.27
C ILE A 387 -14.02 9.67 -9.51
N SER A 388 -13.39 9.07 -10.53
CA SER A 388 -11.97 9.25 -10.82
C SER A 388 -11.66 9.09 -12.31
N PRO A 389 -11.79 10.16 -13.09
CA PRO A 389 -11.64 10.15 -14.55
C PRO A 389 -10.18 10.02 -15.03
N ASP A 390 -9.25 9.82 -14.10
CA ASP A 390 -7.82 9.74 -14.35
C ASP A 390 -7.22 8.39 -13.92
N LEU A 391 -8.06 7.42 -13.56
CA LEU A 391 -7.61 6.05 -13.29
C LEU A 391 -7.81 5.15 -14.50
N GLY A 392 -6.77 4.41 -14.90
CA GLY A 392 -6.82 3.59 -16.11
C GLY A 392 -7.78 2.40 -15.99
N GLN A 393 -7.77 1.68 -14.87
CA GLN A 393 -8.61 0.49 -14.67
C GLN A 393 -10.11 0.72 -14.93
N PRO A 394 -10.79 1.74 -14.35
CA PRO A 394 -12.18 2.05 -14.67
C PRO A 394 -12.44 2.25 -16.17
N HIS A 395 -11.58 2.99 -16.87
CA HIS A 395 -11.69 3.22 -18.31
C HIS A 395 -11.51 1.92 -19.10
N TRP A 396 -10.53 1.09 -18.73
CA TRP A 396 -10.31 -0.21 -19.36
C TRP A 396 -11.53 -1.11 -19.24
N PHE A 397 -12.03 -1.34 -18.01
CA PHE A 397 -13.21 -2.18 -17.81
C PHE A 397 -14.48 -1.57 -18.43
N LEU A 398 -14.63 -0.23 -18.43
CA LEU A 398 -15.76 0.43 -19.10
C LEU A 398 -15.72 0.16 -20.60
N GLY A 399 -14.53 0.22 -21.20
CA GLY A 399 -14.31 -0.16 -22.59
C GLY A 399 -14.71 -1.61 -22.88
N LEU A 400 -14.33 -2.55 -22.02
CA LEU A 400 -14.77 -3.95 -22.10
C LEU A 400 -16.29 -4.09 -21.96
N ALA A 401 -16.92 -3.29 -21.10
CA ALA A 401 -18.37 -3.32 -20.92
C ALA A 401 -19.14 -2.78 -22.13
N TYR A 402 -18.63 -1.72 -22.78
CA TYR A 402 -19.15 -1.26 -24.06
C TYR A 402 -18.96 -2.31 -25.17
N GLU A 403 -17.81 -2.97 -25.20
CA GLU A 403 -17.53 -4.02 -26.18
C GLU A 403 -18.50 -5.21 -26.02
N ALA A 404 -18.68 -5.69 -24.79
CA ALA A 404 -19.65 -6.74 -24.46
C ALA A 404 -21.11 -6.34 -24.77
N ALA A 405 -21.42 -5.05 -24.78
CA ALA A 405 -22.72 -4.49 -25.18
C ALA A 405 -22.86 -4.31 -26.71
N GLY A 406 -21.81 -4.58 -27.49
CA GLY A 406 -21.77 -4.31 -28.94
C GLY A 406 -21.59 -2.82 -29.31
N GLU A 407 -21.35 -1.96 -28.32
CA GLU A 407 -21.18 -0.51 -28.46
C GLU A 407 -19.71 -0.15 -28.77
N ARG A 408 -19.17 -0.75 -29.83
CA ARG A 408 -17.73 -0.69 -30.15
C ARG A 408 -17.21 0.74 -30.40
N GLN A 409 -18.04 1.65 -30.88
CA GLN A 409 -17.67 3.06 -31.06
C GLN A 409 -17.34 3.77 -29.74
N GLN A 410 -17.98 3.36 -28.65
CA GLN A 410 -17.71 3.84 -27.30
C GLN A 410 -16.60 3.05 -26.60
N ALA A 411 -16.43 1.76 -26.94
CA ALA A 411 -15.41 0.91 -26.34
C ALA A 411 -13.98 1.39 -26.62
N VAL A 412 -13.66 1.67 -27.90
CA VAL A 412 -12.30 2.04 -28.33
C VAL A 412 -11.71 3.24 -27.58
N PRO A 413 -12.39 4.41 -27.46
CA PRO A 413 -11.82 5.55 -26.76
C PRO A 413 -11.56 5.25 -25.28
N GLU A 414 -12.43 4.49 -24.62
CA GLU A 414 -12.28 4.09 -23.21
C GLU A 414 -11.11 3.12 -23.01
N LEU A 415 -10.97 2.10 -23.87
CA LEU A 415 -9.83 1.18 -23.83
C LEU A 415 -8.50 1.92 -24.05
N LYS A 416 -8.44 2.82 -25.06
CA LYS A 416 -7.24 3.65 -25.32
C LYS A 416 -6.91 4.55 -24.12
N GLN A 417 -7.92 5.14 -23.50
CA GLN A 417 -7.77 5.96 -22.30
C GLN A 417 -7.23 5.14 -21.13
N GLY A 418 -7.76 3.94 -20.90
CA GLY A 418 -7.31 3.04 -19.85
C GLY A 418 -5.83 2.70 -19.98
N LEU A 419 -5.41 2.25 -21.16
CA LEU A 419 -4.00 1.97 -21.47
C LEU A 419 -3.10 3.19 -21.33
N ARG A 420 -3.58 4.39 -21.67
CA ARG A 420 -2.80 5.64 -21.57
C ARG A 420 -2.59 6.07 -20.12
N LEU A 421 -3.61 5.95 -19.29
CA LEU A 421 -3.57 6.41 -17.89
C LEU A 421 -2.77 5.47 -16.99
N GLU A 422 -2.76 4.16 -17.30
CA GLU A 422 -2.12 3.14 -16.46
C GLU A 422 -1.19 2.25 -17.29
N PRO A 423 0.12 2.53 -17.30
CA PRO A 423 1.11 1.75 -18.05
C PRO A 423 1.12 0.25 -17.70
N ASP A 424 0.75 -0.12 -16.47
CA ASP A 424 0.67 -1.52 -16.04
C ASP A 424 -0.45 -2.29 -16.76
N LEU A 425 -1.48 -1.60 -17.27
CA LEU A 425 -2.51 -2.21 -18.12
C LEU A 425 -2.02 -2.50 -19.54
N GLN A 426 -0.89 -1.93 -19.97
CA GLN A 426 -0.30 -2.18 -21.28
C GLN A 426 0.43 -3.53 -21.33
N THR A 427 -0.21 -4.59 -20.85
CA THR A 427 0.26 -5.95 -21.06
C THR A 427 0.14 -6.30 -22.54
N GLU A 428 0.97 -7.23 -23.02
CA GLU A 428 0.90 -7.71 -24.40
C GLU A 428 -0.53 -8.16 -24.76
N GLN A 429 -1.17 -8.93 -23.88
CA GLN A 429 -2.54 -9.40 -24.05
C GLN A 429 -3.56 -8.26 -24.22
N ASN A 430 -3.50 -7.23 -23.38
CA ASN A 430 -4.44 -6.11 -23.44
C ASN A 430 -4.22 -5.26 -24.70
N ILE A 431 -2.96 -5.06 -25.10
CA ILE A 431 -2.62 -4.37 -26.34
C ILE A 431 -3.17 -5.15 -27.54
N LEU A 432 -2.94 -6.46 -27.59
CA LEU A 432 -3.43 -7.32 -28.68
C LEU A 432 -4.95 -7.31 -28.77
N TYR A 433 -5.65 -7.41 -27.63
CA TYR A 433 -7.11 -7.31 -27.59
C TYR A 433 -7.61 -5.98 -28.20
N LEU A 434 -6.97 -4.85 -27.86
CA LEU A 434 -7.33 -3.57 -28.46
C LEU A 434 -7.00 -3.52 -29.96
N ILE A 435 -5.86 -4.08 -30.40
CA ILE A 435 -5.49 -4.17 -31.81
C ILE A 435 -6.55 -4.95 -32.59
N ASP A 436 -7.05 -6.06 -32.07
CA ASP A 436 -8.08 -6.87 -32.74
C ASP A 436 -9.36 -6.05 -32.97
N ILE A 437 -9.78 -5.27 -31.96
CA ILE A 437 -10.91 -4.33 -32.09
C ILE A 437 -10.63 -3.24 -33.14
N LEU A 438 -9.42 -2.67 -33.15
CA LEU A 438 -9.02 -1.62 -34.08
C LEU A 438 -8.90 -2.13 -35.53
N ALA A 439 -8.52 -3.40 -35.71
CA ALA A 439 -8.35 -4.03 -37.02
C ALA A 439 -9.68 -4.11 -37.76
N GLU A 440 -10.78 -4.43 -37.05
CA GLU A 440 -12.14 -4.36 -37.60
C GLU A 440 -12.53 -2.94 -38.01
N ALA A 441 -12.13 -1.95 -37.22
CA ALA A 441 -12.34 -0.52 -37.50
C ALA A 441 -11.38 0.03 -38.58
N LYS A 442 -10.41 -0.76 -39.03
CA LYS A 442 -9.35 -0.38 -39.99
C LYS A 442 -8.52 0.83 -39.54
N ASP A 443 -8.38 1.05 -38.24
CA ASP A 443 -7.51 2.11 -37.68
C ASP A 443 -6.04 1.64 -37.69
N TYR A 444 -5.48 1.46 -38.88
CA TYR A 444 -4.12 0.97 -39.06
C TYR A 444 -3.06 1.91 -38.47
N ALA A 445 -3.34 3.21 -38.41
CA ALA A 445 -2.43 4.19 -37.82
C ALA A 445 -2.21 3.94 -36.32
N THR A 446 -3.30 3.77 -35.55
CA THR A 446 -3.19 3.44 -34.12
C THR A 446 -2.57 2.05 -33.91
N ILE A 447 -2.90 1.08 -34.76
CA ILE A 447 -2.34 -0.28 -34.67
C ILE A 447 -0.81 -0.26 -34.82
N LEU A 448 -0.28 0.54 -35.74
CA LEU A 448 1.17 0.71 -35.91
C LEU A 448 1.85 1.24 -34.65
N ASP A 449 1.25 2.21 -33.96
CA ASP A 449 1.82 2.76 -32.72
C ASP A 449 1.96 1.67 -31.65
N TYR A 450 0.96 0.80 -31.52
CA TYR A 450 0.98 -0.30 -30.56
C TYR A 450 1.95 -1.42 -30.96
N TYR A 451 2.03 -1.80 -32.23
CA TYR A 451 3.05 -2.78 -32.66
C TYR A 451 4.47 -2.23 -32.53
N LYS A 452 4.70 -0.93 -32.76
CA LYS A 452 5.99 -0.29 -32.49
C LYS A 452 6.34 -0.34 -31.01
N LEU A 453 5.36 -0.08 -30.13
CA LEU A 453 5.54 -0.20 -28.69
C LEU A 453 5.93 -1.63 -28.28
N LEU A 454 5.29 -2.65 -28.87
CA LEU A 454 5.62 -4.06 -28.61
C LEU A 454 7.02 -4.44 -29.12
N SER A 455 7.37 -4.05 -30.36
CA SER A 455 8.70 -4.23 -30.93
C SER A 455 9.79 -3.56 -30.08
N GLN A 456 9.57 -2.35 -29.58
CA GLN A 456 10.53 -1.66 -28.70
C GLN A 456 10.75 -2.39 -27.36
N ARG A 457 9.73 -3.08 -26.84
CA ARG A 457 9.82 -3.86 -25.58
C ARG A 457 10.47 -5.21 -25.79
N GLN A 458 10.36 -5.78 -26.99
CA GLN A 458 10.90 -7.08 -27.37
C GLN A 458 11.69 -6.95 -28.68
N PRO A 459 12.84 -6.25 -28.68
CA PRO A 459 13.55 -5.89 -29.91
C PRO A 459 14.15 -7.08 -30.67
N GLU A 460 14.34 -8.21 -29.99
CA GLU A 460 14.86 -9.45 -30.58
C GLU A 460 13.74 -10.30 -31.23
N GLU A 461 12.47 -9.92 -31.04
CA GLU A 461 11.32 -10.71 -31.49
C GLU A 461 10.90 -10.28 -32.92
N GLY A 462 11.34 -11.05 -33.93
CA GLY A 462 10.99 -10.80 -35.34
C GLY A 462 9.47 -10.83 -35.63
N TYR A 463 8.67 -11.45 -34.76
CA TYR A 463 7.21 -11.51 -34.87
C TYR A 463 6.55 -10.13 -34.93
N TRP A 464 7.00 -9.16 -34.12
CA TRP A 464 6.41 -7.82 -34.11
C TRP A 464 6.72 -7.05 -35.39
N HIS A 465 7.91 -7.25 -35.96
CA HIS A 465 8.28 -6.68 -37.26
C HIS A 465 7.44 -7.26 -38.40
N ALA A 466 7.12 -8.56 -38.37
CA ALA A 466 6.21 -9.17 -39.34
C ALA A 466 4.78 -8.57 -39.24
N LYS A 467 4.29 -8.31 -38.03
CA LYS A 467 3.01 -7.62 -37.80
C LYS A 467 3.02 -6.17 -38.28
N LEU A 468 4.11 -5.44 -38.05
CA LEU A 468 4.31 -4.09 -38.60
C LEU A 468 4.28 -4.10 -40.13
N ALA A 469 4.99 -5.04 -40.76
CA ALA A 469 5.01 -5.16 -42.22
C ALA A 469 3.61 -5.38 -42.82
N ALA A 470 2.84 -6.32 -42.25
CA ALA A 470 1.47 -6.56 -42.66
C ALA A 470 0.57 -5.33 -42.47
N THR A 471 0.77 -4.58 -41.39
CA THR A 471 -0.01 -3.38 -41.08
C THR A 471 0.33 -2.22 -42.03
N TYR A 472 1.61 -1.97 -42.30
CA TYR A 472 2.04 -0.96 -43.28
C TYR A 472 1.53 -1.27 -44.69
N LEU A 473 1.55 -2.54 -45.08
CA LEU A 473 0.99 -2.98 -46.36
C LEU A 473 -0.51 -2.69 -46.44
N ALA A 474 -1.27 -2.99 -45.37
CA ALA A 474 -2.70 -2.69 -45.31
C ALA A 474 -3.01 -1.19 -45.39
N GLN A 475 -2.08 -0.35 -44.89
CA GLN A 475 -2.14 1.11 -45.03
C GLN A 475 -1.69 1.61 -46.42
N GLY A 476 -1.05 0.76 -47.22
CA GLY A 476 -0.52 1.07 -48.54
C GLY A 476 0.94 1.54 -48.57
N ASP A 477 1.62 1.57 -47.43
CA ASP A 477 3.05 1.92 -47.34
C ASP A 477 3.93 0.70 -47.63
N LYS A 478 4.09 0.41 -48.92
CA LYS A 478 4.90 -0.73 -49.39
C LYS A 478 6.38 -0.62 -49.00
N ALA A 479 6.91 0.60 -48.90
CA ALA A 479 8.32 0.81 -48.60
C ALA A 479 8.62 0.40 -47.15
N MET A 480 7.82 0.89 -46.21
CA MET A 480 7.95 0.47 -44.80
C MET A 480 7.59 -1.00 -44.61
N ALA A 481 6.59 -1.52 -45.34
CA ALA A 481 6.26 -2.94 -45.29
C ALA A 481 7.45 -3.83 -45.70
N LEU A 482 8.20 -3.45 -46.74
CA LEU A 482 9.42 -4.15 -47.15
C LEU A 482 10.52 -4.06 -46.10
N THR A 483 10.76 -2.88 -45.51
CA THR A 483 11.77 -2.71 -44.48
C THR A 483 11.49 -3.62 -43.28
N GLU A 484 10.27 -3.60 -42.75
CA GLU A 484 9.92 -4.35 -41.55
C GLU A 484 9.93 -5.87 -41.78
N ILE A 485 9.51 -6.36 -42.96
CA ILE A 485 9.54 -7.81 -43.23
C ILE A 485 10.95 -8.35 -43.41
N ILE A 486 11.88 -7.53 -43.92
CA ILE A 486 13.31 -7.88 -43.97
C ILE A 486 13.86 -7.96 -42.55
N THR A 487 13.60 -6.95 -41.72
CA THR A 487 14.02 -6.95 -40.31
C THR A 487 13.46 -8.15 -39.55
N ALA A 488 12.20 -8.52 -39.77
CA ALA A 488 11.62 -9.74 -39.19
C ALA A 488 12.39 -11.02 -39.54
N ALA A 489 12.81 -11.15 -40.81
CA ALA A 489 13.55 -12.30 -41.32
C ALA A 489 15.02 -12.34 -40.89
N GLU A 490 15.61 -11.17 -40.59
CA GLU A 490 16.95 -11.04 -40.02
C GLU A 490 16.97 -11.45 -38.54
N LEU A 491 15.94 -11.06 -37.77
CA LEU A 491 15.81 -11.37 -36.35
C LEU A 491 15.39 -12.82 -36.08
N ASP A 492 14.55 -13.42 -36.93
CA ASP A 492 14.11 -14.81 -36.80
C ASP A 492 14.28 -15.59 -38.11
N MET A 493 15.27 -16.48 -38.14
CA MET A 493 15.53 -17.36 -39.29
C MET A 493 14.32 -18.20 -39.71
N ARG A 494 13.40 -18.51 -38.79
CA ARG A 494 12.18 -19.27 -39.09
C ARG A 494 11.21 -18.48 -39.98
N LEU A 495 11.26 -17.15 -39.93
CA LEU A 495 10.40 -16.26 -40.72
C LEU A 495 10.91 -16.02 -42.14
N GLN A 496 12.13 -16.43 -42.50
CA GLN A 496 12.72 -16.14 -43.82
C GLN A 496 11.88 -16.65 -45.00
N ALA A 497 11.36 -17.89 -44.91
CA ALA A 497 10.55 -18.47 -45.97
C ALA A 497 9.22 -17.72 -46.16
N GLU A 498 8.59 -17.34 -45.05
CA GLU A 498 7.33 -16.59 -45.03
C GLU A 498 7.53 -15.16 -45.51
N ALA A 499 8.61 -14.50 -45.11
CA ALA A 499 8.99 -13.17 -45.56
C ALA A 499 9.22 -13.10 -47.08
N GLN A 500 9.97 -14.05 -47.64
CA GLN A 500 10.17 -14.12 -49.09
C GLN A 500 8.86 -14.33 -49.85
N LYS A 501 7.97 -15.17 -49.31
CA LYS A 501 6.63 -15.37 -49.88
C LYS A 501 5.82 -14.06 -49.82
N PHE A 502 5.80 -13.39 -48.67
CA PHE A 502 5.11 -12.12 -48.47
C PHE A 502 5.59 -11.02 -49.44
N ILE A 503 6.90 -10.92 -49.68
CA ILE A 503 7.49 -9.96 -50.64
C ILE A 503 7.01 -10.24 -52.07
N ARG A 504 7.03 -11.51 -52.49
CA ARG A 504 6.58 -11.92 -53.83
C ARG A 504 5.08 -11.71 -54.02
N ASP A 505 4.26 -12.18 -53.07
CA ASP A 505 2.81 -12.16 -53.19
C ASP A 505 2.24 -10.73 -53.25
N ASN A 506 2.95 -9.74 -52.68
CA ASN A 506 2.49 -8.35 -52.59
C ASN A 506 3.23 -7.37 -53.52
N ASN A 507 4.12 -7.88 -54.39
CA ASN A 507 4.96 -7.09 -55.31
C ASN A 507 5.64 -5.92 -54.57
N LEU A 508 6.45 -6.26 -53.56
CA LEU A 508 7.21 -5.29 -52.74
C LEU A 508 8.62 -5.01 -53.28
N GLN A 509 8.97 -5.53 -54.47
CA GLN A 509 10.27 -5.33 -55.13
C GLN A 509 10.35 -4.03 -55.91
#